data_AF-A0A2L2YZF3-F1
#
_entry.id   AF-A0A2L2YZF3-F1
#
_cell.length_a   1.000
_cell.length_b   1.000
_cell.length_c   1.000
_cell.angle_alpha   90.00
_cell.angle_beta   90.00
_cell.angle_gamma   90.00
#
_symmetry.space_group_name_H-M   'P 1'
#
loop_
_entity.id
_entity.type
_entity.pdbx_description
1 polymer ?
#
loop_
_entity_poly.entity_id
_entity_poly.type
_entity_poly.pdbx_seq_one_letter_code
_entity_poly.pdbx_strand_id
1 'polypeptide(L)'
;LHCFCDASKSAYGATIYLISASSTSRSSQLVTAKSRVSPLKQLSLPKLELMAAVIGTRMIASIRDQFPESRIFMWTDSTITLHWIRGSPRKWKRFVSNRVTEIQQRSDPSQWNHCPGSDNPADKLTREGIDACALVQDDVWWHGPPWLICSRNEWPATDDSQFSLTDDVQTEIMTVSFIAGADPDPVLKVENFSTLRKLLHVTSYIFRFIKNLRSCVKQN
;
A
#
# COMPACT_ATOMS: atom_id res chain seq x y z
N LEU A 1 -2.68 2.29 -20.11
CA LEU A 1 -2.36 1.00 -19.46
C LEU A 1 -3.19 0.85 -18.19
N HIS A 2 -3.85 -0.29 -18.04
CA HIS A 2 -4.67 -0.64 -16.88
C HIS A 2 -4.14 -1.94 -16.28
N CYS A 3 -3.63 -1.89 -15.06
CA CYS A 3 -3.09 -3.04 -14.34
C CYS A 3 -4.09 -3.49 -13.28
N PHE A 4 -4.60 -4.70 -13.40
CA PHE A 4 -5.47 -5.32 -12.39
C PHE A 4 -4.64 -6.31 -11.58
N CYS A 5 -4.73 -6.22 -10.26
CA CYS A 5 -4.00 -7.06 -9.33
C CYS A 5 -4.99 -7.89 -8.53
N ASP A 6 -4.65 -9.15 -8.29
CA ASP A 6 -5.47 -10.04 -7.46
C ASP A 6 -4.61 -11.09 -6.74
N ALA A 7 -5.15 -11.63 -5.65
CA ALA A 7 -4.58 -12.76 -4.94
C ALA A 7 -5.63 -13.70 -4.35
N SER A 8 -5.32 -14.98 -4.40
CA SER A 8 -6.00 -16.04 -3.67
C SER A 8 -5.04 -16.66 -2.65
N LYS A 9 -5.52 -17.64 -1.87
CA LYS A 9 -4.65 -18.41 -0.96
C LYS A 9 -3.57 -19.18 -1.72
N SER A 10 -3.76 -19.45 -3.00
CA SER A 10 -2.93 -20.38 -3.79
C SER A 10 -2.02 -19.67 -4.78
N ALA A 11 -2.41 -18.49 -5.28
CA ALA A 11 -1.60 -17.70 -6.17
C ALA A 11 -1.90 -16.20 -6.08
N TYR A 12 -1.00 -15.37 -6.57
CA TYR A 12 -1.17 -13.92 -6.65
C TYR A 12 -0.49 -13.38 -7.91
N GLY A 13 -1.01 -12.29 -8.45
CA GLY A 13 -0.46 -11.74 -9.69
C GLY A 13 -1.22 -10.56 -10.27
N ALA A 14 -0.94 -10.26 -11.53
CA ALA A 14 -1.51 -9.12 -12.22
C ALA A 14 -1.67 -9.32 -13.73
N THR A 15 -2.64 -8.62 -14.30
CA THR A 15 -2.93 -8.53 -15.73
C THR A 15 -2.89 -7.08 -16.18
N ILE A 16 -2.29 -6.79 -17.34
CA ILE A 16 -2.20 -5.44 -17.89
C ILE A 16 -2.90 -5.36 -19.24
N TYR A 17 -3.81 -4.40 -19.36
CA TYR A 17 -4.54 -4.07 -20.57
C TYR A 17 -4.09 -2.72 -21.16
N LEU A 18 -4.04 -2.65 -22.49
CA LEU A 18 -3.87 -1.42 -23.23
C LEU A 18 -5.20 -1.00 -23.82
N ILE A 19 -5.59 0.26 -23.58
CA ILE A 19 -6.74 0.87 -24.24
C ILE A 19 -6.22 1.69 -25.43
N SER A 20 -6.74 1.38 -26.61
CA SER A 20 -6.59 2.21 -27.80
C SER A 20 -7.89 3.00 -28.00
N ALA A 21 -7.77 4.31 -28.23
CA ALA A 21 -8.89 5.17 -28.53
C ALA A 21 -8.62 5.88 -29.87
N SER A 22 -9.49 5.64 -30.84
CA SER A 22 -9.57 6.39 -32.09
C SER A 22 -10.77 7.33 -32.05
N SER A 23 -10.95 8.15 -33.10
CA SER A 23 -12.12 9.03 -33.22
C SER A 23 -13.46 8.29 -33.29
N THR A 24 -13.45 7.00 -33.65
CA THR A 24 -14.65 6.21 -33.94
C THR A 24 -14.79 4.96 -33.07
N SER A 25 -13.71 4.50 -32.42
CA SER A 25 -13.72 3.26 -31.66
C SER A 25 -12.78 3.30 -30.47
N ARG A 26 -13.16 2.60 -29.41
CA ARG A 26 -12.31 2.32 -28.26
C ARG A 26 -12.25 0.82 -28.04
N SER A 27 -11.04 0.29 -27.90
CA SER A 27 -10.82 -1.14 -27.68
C SER A 27 -9.79 -1.36 -26.59
N SER A 28 -9.89 -2.51 -25.95
CA SER A 28 -8.98 -2.95 -24.90
C SER A 28 -8.44 -4.34 -25.25
N GLN A 29 -7.15 -4.55 -24.98
CA GLN A 29 -6.44 -5.79 -25.27
C GLN A 29 -5.47 -6.12 -24.14
N LEU A 30 -5.40 -7.40 -23.77
CA LEU A 30 -4.41 -7.92 -22.84
C LEU A 30 -3.01 -7.80 -23.44
N VAL A 31 -2.10 -7.12 -22.73
CA VAL A 31 -0.70 -6.97 -23.11
C VAL A 31 0.16 -8.04 -22.46
N THR A 32 -0.04 -8.24 -21.16
CA THR A 32 0.74 -9.21 -20.38
C THR A 32 -0.02 -9.62 -19.13
N ALA A 33 0.20 -10.85 -18.70
CA ALA A 33 -0.28 -11.40 -17.44
C ALA A 33 0.85 -12.12 -16.73
N LYS A 34 0.86 -12.09 -15.38
CA LYS A 34 1.87 -12.81 -14.58
C LYS A 34 1.29 -13.29 -13.26
N SER A 35 1.45 -14.59 -13.01
CA SER A 35 1.06 -15.25 -11.76
C SER A 35 2.26 -15.79 -11.00
N ARG A 36 2.12 -15.91 -9.68
CA ARG A 36 3.06 -16.59 -8.79
C ARG A 36 2.29 -17.43 -7.80
N VAL A 37 2.75 -18.65 -7.57
CA VAL A 37 2.23 -19.53 -6.51
C VAL A 37 2.51 -18.90 -5.14
N SER A 38 1.55 -19.02 -4.23
CA SER A 38 1.66 -18.53 -2.87
C SER A 38 2.86 -19.15 -2.14
N PRO A 39 3.58 -18.38 -1.31
CA PRO A 39 4.74 -18.90 -0.59
C PRO A 39 4.37 -20.03 0.38
N LEU A 40 5.30 -20.97 0.58
CA LEU A 40 5.14 -22.06 1.57
C LEU A 40 4.92 -21.52 2.99
N LYS A 41 5.56 -20.39 3.33
CA LYS A 41 5.26 -19.68 4.56
C LYS A 41 3.91 -18.99 4.40
N GLN A 42 2.91 -19.46 5.14
CA GLN A 42 1.56 -18.93 5.11
C GLN A 42 1.56 -17.41 5.40
N LEU A 43 1.01 -16.67 4.45
CA LEU A 43 0.70 -15.26 4.56
C LEU A 43 -0.82 -15.11 4.65
N SER A 44 -1.28 -14.05 5.31
CA SER A 44 -2.70 -13.69 5.27
C SER A 44 -3.08 -13.22 3.86
N LEU A 45 -4.36 -13.35 3.51
CA LEU A 45 -4.87 -12.92 2.21
C LEU A 45 -4.53 -11.45 1.90
N PRO A 46 -4.69 -10.48 2.82
CA PRO A 46 -4.27 -9.10 2.57
C PRO A 46 -2.79 -8.93 2.21
N LYS A 47 -1.92 -9.75 2.78
CA LYS A 47 -0.48 -9.72 2.46
C LYS A 47 -0.21 -10.29 1.06
N LEU A 48 -0.99 -11.26 0.61
CA LEU A 48 -0.90 -11.80 -0.75
C LEU A 48 -1.44 -10.80 -1.77
N GLU A 49 -2.56 -10.12 -1.47
CA GLU A 49 -3.10 -9.03 -2.29
C GLU A 49 -2.09 -7.87 -2.44
N LEU A 50 -1.43 -7.49 -1.34
CA LEU A 50 -0.34 -6.50 -1.39
C LEU A 50 0.85 -7.00 -2.23
N MET A 51 1.14 -8.31 -2.23
CA MET A 51 2.18 -8.87 -3.10
C MET A 51 1.76 -8.86 -4.58
N ALA A 52 0.49 -9.05 -4.89
CA ALA A 52 -0.05 -8.88 -6.24
C ALA A 52 0.19 -7.45 -6.74
N ALA A 53 -0.08 -6.46 -5.90
CA ALA A 53 0.19 -5.04 -6.18
C ALA A 53 1.69 -4.77 -6.47
N VAL A 54 2.61 -5.40 -5.74
CA VAL A 54 4.06 -5.33 -6.03
C VAL A 54 4.38 -5.93 -7.40
N ILE A 55 3.77 -7.06 -7.78
CA ILE A 55 3.95 -7.63 -9.12
C ILE A 55 3.45 -6.65 -10.19
N GLY A 56 2.25 -6.12 -10.02
CA GLY A 56 1.63 -5.20 -10.98
C GLY A 56 2.50 -3.97 -11.24
N THR A 57 3.01 -3.32 -10.19
CA THR A 57 3.90 -2.15 -10.34
C THR A 57 5.21 -2.48 -11.04
N ARG A 58 5.81 -3.64 -10.76
CA ARG A 58 7.02 -4.11 -11.46
C ARG A 58 6.74 -4.38 -12.93
N MET A 59 5.60 -4.99 -13.25
CA MET A 59 5.20 -5.25 -14.63
C MET A 59 4.97 -3.94 -15.39
N ILE A 60 4.26 -2.98 -14.82
CA ILE A 60 4.08 -1.66 -15.42
C ILE A 60 5.43 -0.99 -15.66
N ALA A 61 6.34 -1.01 -14.67
CA ALA A 61 7.67 -0.45 -14.84
C ALA A 61 8.47 -1.12 -15.98
N SER A 62 8.28 -2.41 -16.23
CA SER A 62 8.96 -3.13 -17.30
C SER A 62 8.46 -2.83 -18.71
N ILE A 63 7.20 -2.39 -18.85
CA ILE A 63 6.59 -2.10 -20.14
C ILE A 63 6.37 -0.60 -20.40
N ARG A 64 6.72 0.26 -19.44
CA ARG A 64 6.41 1.69 -19.48
C ARG A 64 7.06 2.39 -20.66
N ASP A 65 8.31 2.04 -20.95
CA ASP A 65 9.11 2.69 -21.99
C ASP A 65 8.58 2.39 -23.40
N GLN A 66 7.85 1.29 -23.58
CA GLN A 66 7.19 0.94 -24.85
C GLN A 66 5.87 1.72 -25.04
N PHE A 67 5.34 2.34 -23.98
CA PHE A 67 4.07 3.08 -24.01
C PHE A 67 4.19 4.45 -23.31
N PRO A 68 5.09 5.35 -23.74
CA PRO A 68 5.42 6.59 -23.02
C PRO A 68 4.22 7.54 -22.85
N GLU A 69 3.32 7.59 -23.85
CA GLU A 69 2.13 8.44 -23.85
C GLU A 69 0.94 7.85 -23.07
N SER A 70 1.07 6.60 -22.59
CA SER A 70 -0.03 5.93 -21.91
C SER A 70 -0.19 6.37 -20.47
N ARG A 71 -1.41 6.82 -20.12
CA ARG A 71 -1.82 6.95 -18.71
C ARG A 71 -1.86 5.59 -18.03
N ILE A 72 -1.50 5.55 -16.75
CA ILE A 72 -1.44 4.33 -15.95
C ILE A 72 -2.56 4.35 -14.91
N PHE A 73 -3.33 3.27 -14.84
CA PHE A 73 -4.32 3.02 -13.81
C PHE A 73 -4.04 1.66 -13.17
N MET A 74 -3.97 1.65 -11.84
CA MET A 74 -3.80 0.45 -11.03
C MET A 74 -5.15 0.11 -10.37
N TRP A 75 -5.51 -1.16 -10.37
CA TRP A 75 -6.79 -1.66 -9.89
C TRP A 75 -6.58 -2.83 -8.94
N THR A 76 -7.35 -2.85 -7.85
CA THR A 76 -7.47 -3.96 -6.91
C THR A 76 -8.88 -3.93 -6.31
N ASP A 77 -9.41 -5.10 -6.00
CA ASP A 77 -10.65 -5.31 -5.23
C ASP A 77 -10.41 -5.29 -3.72
N SER A 78 -9.16 -5.35 -3.28
CA SER A 78 -8.78 -5.29 -1.87
C SER A 78 -8.75 -3.84 -1.36
N THR A 79 -9.79 -3.47 -0.62
CA THR A 79 -9.85 -2.18 0.09
C THR A 79 -8.74 -2.06 1.15
N ILE A 80 -8.33 -3.18 1.77
CA ILE A 80 -7.21 -3.22 2.72
C ILE A 80 -5.89 -2.89 2.02
N THR A 81 -5.62 -3.51 0.88
CA THR A 81 -4.42 -3.23 0.07
C THR A 81 -4.41 -1.78 -0.38
N LEU A 82 -5.55 -1.28 -0.87
CA LEU A 82 -5.70 0.11 -1.28
C LEU A 82 -5.44 1.09 -0.12
N HIS A 83 -5.95 0.79 1.07
CA HIS A 83 -5.70 1.57 2.28
C HIS A 83 -4.21 1.61 2.64
N TRP A 84 -3.53 0.46 2.62
CA TRP A 84 -2.10 0.40 2.90
C TRP A 84 -1.26 1.19 1.90
N ILE A 85 -1.59 1.09 0.61
CA ILE A 85 -0.88 1.80 -0.48
C ILE A 85 -1.06 3.32 -0.37
N ARG A 86 -2.24 3.79 0.04
CA ARG A 86 -2.50 5.23 0.22
C ARG A 86 -1.95 5.78 1.53
N GLY A 87 -1.74 4.92 2.52
CA GLY A 87 -1.16 5.29 3.80
C GLY A 87 0.36 5.51 3.76
N SER A 88 0.90 6.15 4.80
CA SER A 88 2.34 6.29 4.98
C SER A 88 2.97 4.94 5.38
N PRO A 89 4.03 4.47 4.70
CA PRO A 89 4.70 3.21 5.03
C PRO A 89 5.17 3.11 6.48
N ARG A 90 5.46 4.25 7.12
CA ARG A 90 5.94 4.33 8.51
C ARG A 90 4.89 3.88 9.52
N LYS A 91 3.61 3.89 9.15
CA LYS A 91 2.51 3.43 10.01
C LYS A 91 2.45 1.92 10.13
N TRP A 92 3.05 1.19 9.18
CA TRP A 92 2.86 -0.25 9.06
C TRP A 92 4.03 -1.05 9.64
N LYS A 93 3.75 -2.29 10.06
CA LYS A 93 4.79 -3.27 10.39
C LYS A 93 5.67 -3.57 9.18
N ARG A 94 6.87 -4.09 9.46
CA ARG A 94 7.97 -4.23 8.49
C ARG A 94 7.61 -4.92 7.18
N PHE A 95 6.73 -5.93 7.20
CA PHE A 95 6.32 -6.61 5.97
C PHE A 95 5.58 -5.63 5.05
N VAL A 96 4.46 -5.08 5.52
CA VAL A 96 3.60 -4.16 4.77
C VAL A 96 4.37 -2.89 4.42
N SER A 97 5.08 -2.30 5.38
CA SER A 97 5.88 -1.09 5.21
C SER A 97 6.85 -1.18 4.02
N ASN A 98 7.61 -2.27 3.93
CA ASN A 98 8.57 -2.44 2.84
C ASN A 98 7.90 -2.56 1.46
N ARG A 99 6.74 -3.24 1.36
CA ARG A 99 6.05 -3.45 0.08
C ARG A 99 5.31 -2.18 -0.35
N VAL A 100 4.69 -1.47 0.59
CA VAL A 100 4.10 -0.16 0.34
C VAL A 100 5.18 0.83 -0.11
N THR A 101 6.36 0.84 0.53
CA THR A 101 7.49 1.68 0.10
C THR A 101 7.90 1.36 -1.34
N GLU A 102 8.02 0.08 -1.68
CA GLU A 102 8.38 -0.32 -3.04
C GLU A 102 7.31 0.10 -4.08
N ILE A 103 6.03 -0.08 -3.74
CA ILE A 103 4.92 0.35 -4.60
C ILE A 103 4.97 1.85 -4.83
N GLN A 104 5.08 2.65 -3.76
CA GLN A 104 5.11 4.11 -3.81
C GLN A 104 6.35 4.68 -4.52
N GLN A 105 7.44 3.91 -4.63
CA GLN A 105 8.60 4.28 -5.44
C GLN A 105 8.37 4.13 -6.95
N ARG A 106 7.37 3.34 -7.36
CA ARG A 106 7.12 2.97 -8.77
C ARG A 106 5.79 3.48 -9.31
N SER A 107 4.82 3.73 -8.44
CA SER A 107 3.52 4.30 -8.78
C SER A 107 3.07 5.32 -7.75
N ASP A 108 2.26 6.27 -8.20
CA ASP A 108 1.66 7.27 -7.33
C ASP A 108 0.42 6.65 -6.65
N PRO A 109 0.23 6.80 -5.33
CA PRO A 109 -0.98 6.32 -4.64
C PRO A 109 -2.31 6.76 -5.26
N SER A 110 -2.35 7.92 -5.93
CA SER A 110 -3.54 8.43 -6.65
C SER A 110 -3.88 7.63 -7.92
N GLN A 111 -2.95 6.83 -8.43
CA GLN A 111 -3.19 5.95 -9.58
C GLN A 111 -3.91 4.66 -9.21
N TRP A 112 -4.06 4.37 -7.91
CA TRP A 112 -4.71 3.17 -7.41
C TRP A 112 -6.19 3.38 -7.17
N ASN A 113 -7.00 2.50 -7.75
CA ASN A 113 -8.45 2.54 -7.75
C ASN A 113 -9.01 1.20 -7.28
N HIS A 114 -10.20 1.23 -6.72
CA HIS A 114 -10.95 0.03 -6.41
C HIS A 114 -11.67 -0.51 -7.66
N CYS A 115 -11.67 -1.81 -7.88
CA CYS A 115 -12.58 -2.48 -8.81
C CYS A 115 -13.36 -3.59 -8.08
N PRO A 116 -14.65 -3.82 -8.38
CA PRO A 116 -15.37 -4.96 -7.83
C PRO A 116 -14.66 -6.28 -8.18
N GLY A 117 -14.57 -7.21 -7.23
CA GLY A 117 -13.94 -8.51 -7.48
C GLY A 117 -14.58 -9.31 -8.61
N SER A 118 -15.90 -9.18 -8.82
CA SER A 118 -16.61 -9.79 -9.96
C SER A 118 -16.11 -9.31 -11.33
N ASP A 119 -15.57 -8.09 -11.36
CA ASP A 119 -15.13 -7.41 -12.57
C ASP A 119 -13.61 -7.41 -12.68
N ASN A 120 -12.90 -8.03 -11.74
CA ASN A 120 -11.46 -8.10 -11.69
C ASN A 120 -10.97 -9.25 -12.58
N PRO A 121 -10.42 -9.00 -13.78
CA PRO A 121 -9.96 -10.06 -14.67
C PRO A 121 -8.77 -10.84 -14.08
N ALA A 122 -8.05 -10.27 -13.10
CA ALA A 122 -6.95 -10.94 -12.43
C ALA A 122 -7.42 -12.09 -11.51
N ASP A 123 -8.71 -12.17 -11.14
CA ASP A 123 -9.27 -13.33 -10.42
C ASP A 123 -9.02 -14.64 -11.19
N LYS A 124 -9.16 -14.61 -12.52
CA LYS A 124 -8.89 -15.80 -13.36
C LYS A 124 -7.45 -16.28 -13.29
N LEU A 125 -6.52 -15.40 -12.92
CA LEU A 125 -5.10 -15.69 -12.83
C LEU A 125 -4.71 -16.32 -11.48
N THR A 126 -5.53 -16.13 -10.43
CA THR A 126 -5.29 -16.62 -9.07
C THR A 126 -6.21 -17.78 -8.70
N ARG A 127 -7.30 -17.95 -9.45
CA ARG A 127 -8.27 -19.02 -9.31
C ARG A 127 -7.65 -20.36 -9.70
N GLU A 128 -7.85 -21.36 -8.85
CA GLU A 128 -7.38 -22.70 -9.11
C GLU A 128 -8.14 -23.32 -10.30
N GLY A 129 -7.39 -23.83 -11.29
CA GLY A 129 -7.92 -24.81 -12.25
C GLY A 129 -8.87 -24.27 -13.33
N ILE A 130 -8.67 -23.05 -13.83
CA ILE A 130 -9.36 -22.64 -15.06
C ILE A 130 -8.93 -23.53 -16.23
N ASP A 131 -9.92 -24.07 -16.92
CA ASP A 131 -9.73 -24.84 -18.14
C ASP A 131 -9.21 -23.94 -19.27
N ALA A 132 -8.23 -24.45 -20.03
CA ALA A 132 -7.59 -23.69 -21.09
C ALA A 132 -8.58 -23.33 -22.21
N CYS A 133 -9.52 -24.23 -22.54
CA CYS A 133 -10.52 -23.96 -23.58
C CYS A 133 -11.50 -22.88 -23.11
N ALA A 134 -11.91 -22.93 -21.84
CA ALA A 134 -12.73 -21.87 -21.25
C ALA A 134 -12.02 -20.50 -21.27
N LEU A 135 -10.72 -20.45 -20.95
CA LEU A 135 -9.95 -19.20 -20.96
C LEU A 135 -9.80 -18.60 -22.36
N VAL A 136 -9.63 -19.44 -23.39
CA VAL A 136 -9.53 -18.97 -24.79
C VAL A 136 -10.82 -18.28 -25.23
N GLN A 137 -11.97 -18.73 -24.75
CA GLN A 137 -13.29 -18.18 -25.09
C GLN A 137 -13.74 -17.05 -24.16
N ASP A 138 -12.86 -16.58 -23.28
CA ASP A 138 -13.20 -15.62 -22.24
C ASP A 138 -12.92 -14.18 -22.65
N ASP A 139 -13.97 -13.46 -23.05
CA ASP A 139 -13.84 -12.07 -23.50
C ASP A 139 -13.31 -11.14 -22.40
N VAL A 140 -13.66 -11.37 -21.13
CA VAL A 140 -13.20 -10.54 -20.02
C VAL A 140 -11.70 -10.75 -19.79
N TRP A 141 -11.20 -11.96 -19.97
CA TRP A 141 -9.76 -12.24 -19.92
C TRP A 141 -9.00 -11.49 -21.01
N TRP A 142 -9.47 -11.51 -22.26
CA TRP A 142 -8.73 -10.92 -23.39
C TRP A 142 -8.91 -9.41 -23.52
N HIS A 143 -10.08 -8.89 -23.16
CA HIS A 143 -10.45 -7.48 -23.36
C HIS A 143 -10.59 -6.68 -22.06
N GLY A 144 -10.59 -7.35 -20.90
CA GLY A 144 -10.87 -6.72 -19.63
C GLY A 144 -12.37 -6.48 -19.43
N PRO A 145 -12.76 -5.84 -18.32
CA PRO A 145 -14.16 -5.59 -18.03
C PRO A 145 -14.79 -4.62 -19.04
N PRO A 146 -16.10 -4.76 -19.36
CA PRO A 146 -16.75 -3.95 -20.40
C PRO A 146 -16.68 -2.43 -20.16
N TRP A 147 -16.76 -2.00 -18.90
CA TRP A 147 -16.67 -0.58 -18.52
C TRP A 147 -15.30 0.05 -18.83
N LEU A 148 -14.27 -0.77 -19.08
CA LEU A 148 -12.93 -0.28 -19.38
C LEU A 148 -12.89 0.57 -20.66
N ILE A 149 -13.71 0.21 -21.65
CA ILE A 149 -13.83 0.96 -22.91
C ILE A 149 -14.86 2.10 -22.83
N CYS A 150 -15.64 2.18 -21.76
CA CYS A 150 -16.63 3.24 -21.54
C CYS A 150 -15.98 4.58 -21.13
N SER A 151 -16.83 5.59 -20.93
CA SER A 151 -16.37 6.86 -20.37
C SER A 151 -15.84 6.67 -18.94
N ARG A 152 -14.93 7.54 -18.50
CA ARG A 152 -14.36 7.45 -17.14
C ARG A 152 -15.42 7.52 -16.04
N ASN A 153 -16.56 8.17 -16.31
CA ASN A 153 -17.65 8.33 -15.36
C ASN A 153 -18.39 7.02 -15.10
N GLU A 154 -18.25 6.04 -16.00
CA GLU A 154 -18.84 4.70 -15.87
C GLU A 154 -17.87 3.70 -15.23
N TRP A 155 -16.64 4.12 -14.93
CA TRP A 155 -15.70 3.26 -14.20
C TRP A 155 -16.14 3.11 -12.75
N PRO A 156 -15.74 2.01 -12.08
CA PRO A 156 -16.07 1.81 -10.68
C PRO A 156 -15.61 3.00 -9.83
N ALA A 157 -16.54 3.56 -9.07
CA ALA A 157 -16.21 4.58 -8.09
C ALA A 157 -15.34 3.96 -7.00
N THR A 158 -14.28 4.66 -6.62
CA THR A 158 -13.55 4.32 -5.41
C THR A 158 -14.24 5.01 -4.24
N ASP A 159 -14.93 4.23 -3.42
CA ASP A 159 -15.58 4.74 -2.22
C ASP A 159 -14.58 4.77 -1.05
N ASP A 160 -13.96 5.94 -0.84
CA ASP A 160 -13.00 6.15 0.25
C ASP A 160 -13.66 6.08 1.64
N SER A 161 -15.00 6.11 1.74
CA SER A 161 -15.70 6.00 3.02
C SER A 161 -15.71 4.56 3.56
N GLN A 162 -15.43 3.57 2.71
CA GLN A 162 -15.39 2.15 3.08
C GLN A 162 -14.06 1.68 3.68
N PHE A 163 -13.09 2.58 3.90
CA PHE A 163 -11.89 2.28 4.68
C PHE A 163 -12.22 2.17 6.17
N SER A 164 -13.08 1.21 6.53
CA SER A 164 -13.27 0.79 7.91
C SER A 164 -11.98 0.11 8.39
N LEU A 165 -11.49 0.52 9.56
CA LEU A 165 -10.37 -0.14 10.23
C LEU A 165 -10.84 -1.56 10.62
N THR A 166 -10.59 -2.52 9.75
CA THR A 166 -10.74 -3.93 10.06
C THR A 166 -9.65 -4.37 11.04
N ASP A 167 -9.90 -5.44 11.79
CA ASP A 167 -8.90 -6.01 12.71
C ASP A 167 -7.57 -6.31 11.99
N ASP A 168 -7.64 -6.75 10.73
CA ASP A 168 -6.47 -7.02 9.87
C ASP A 168 -5.65 -5.76 9.57
N VAL A 169 -6.29 -4.60 9.39
CA VAL A 169 -5.58 -3.32 9.22
C VAL A 169 -4.97 -2.88 10.55
N GLN A 170 -5.73 -2.99 11.65
CA GLN A 170 -5.29 -2.54 12.97
C GLN A 170 -4.10 -3.35 13.49
N THR A 171 -4.07 -4.65 13.24
CA THR A 171 -2.96 -5.52 13.63
C THR A 171 -1.66 -5.22 12.89
N GLU A 172 -1.70 -4.58 11.72
CA GLU A 172 -0.50 -4.20 10.96
C GLU A 172 -0.02 -2.78 11.25
N ILE A 173 -0.71 -2.01 12.09
CA ILE A 173 -0.22 -0.73 12.59
C ILE A 173 0.99 -0.97 13.52
N MET A 174 2.02 -0.14 13.36
CA MET A 174 3.18 -0.13 14.26
C MET A 174 2.76 0.48 15.60
N THR A 175 2.48 -0.37 16.58
CA THR A 175 2.17 0.07 17.94
C THR A 175 3.44 0.63 18.60
N VAL A 176 3.43 1.92 18.91
CA VAL A 176 4.43 2.52 19.80
C VAL A 176 3.93 2.28 21.22
N SER A 177 4.48 1.30 21.91
CA SER A 177 4.24 1.13 23.34
C SER A 177 4.94 2.27 24.09
N PHE A 178 4.19 3.28 24.51
CA PHE A 178 4.63 4.13 25.60
C PHE A 178 4.70 3.26 26.86
N ILE A 179 5.87 3.19 27.49
CA ILE A 179 5.98 2.60 28.84
C ILE A 179 5.32 3.59 29.79
N ALA A 180 3.99 3.55 29.89
CA ALA A 180 3.23 4.24 30.92
C ALA A 180 3.24 3.35 32.17
N GLY A 181 4.31 3.43 32.97
CA GLY A 181 4.39 2.58 34.18
C GLY A 181 5.72 2.54 34.91
N ALA A 182 6.81 3.10 34.35
CA ALA A 182 7.94 3.48 35.17
C ALA A 182 7.71 4.92 35.60
N ASP A 183 7.64 5.18 36.91
CA ASP A 183 7.89 6.54 37.41
C ASP A 183 9.17 7.01 36.69
N PRO A 184 9.14 8.15 35.98
CA PRO A 184 10.32 8.62 35.30
C PRO A 184 11.41 8.72 36.35
N ASP A 185 12.50 7.98 36.13
CA ASP A 185 13.64 7.96 37.05
C ASP A 185 13.98 9.44 37.32
N PRO A 186 13.91 9.89 38.58
CA PRO A 186 13.90 11.32 38.86
C PRO A 186 15.16 11.94 38.27
N VAL A 187 14.97 13.01 37.48
CA VAL A 187 16.05 13.74 36.77
C VAL A 187 17.22 14.04 37.72
N LEU A 188 16.92 14.21 39.00
CA LEU A 188 17.89 14.25 40.09
C LEU A 188 17.47 13.30 41.21
N LYS A 189 18.31 12.30 41.49
CA LYS A 189 18.23 11.47 42.70
C LYS A 189 18.94 12.21 43.84
N VAL A 190 18.18 12.69 44.82
CA VAL A 190 18.70 13.48 45.96
C VAL A 190 19.77 12.70 46.74
N GLU A 191 19.60 11.39 46.84
CA GLU A 191 20.52 10.44 47.47
C GLU A 191 21.93 10.39 46.85
N ASN A 192 22.10 10.87 45.61
CA ASN A 192 23.42 10.92 44.95
C ASN A 192 24.26 12.13 45.37
N PHE A 193 23.75 13.00 46.26
CA PHE A 193 24.43 14.23 46.66
C PHE A 193 24.82 14.21 48.13
N SER A 194 26.14 14.28 48.37
CA SER A 194 26.70 14.29 49.73
C SER A 194 26.43 15.57 50.53
N THR A 195 25.92 16.64 49.89
CA THR A 195 25.63 17.94 50.54
C THR A 195 24.52 18.68 49.80
N LEU A 196 23.69 19.44 50.54
CA LEU A 196 22.64 20.31 49.98
C LEU A 196 23.21 21.35 49.00
N ARG A 197 24.42 21.86 49.25
CA ARG A 197 25.07 22.86 48.38
C ARG A 197 25.37 22.31 46.98
N LYS A 198 25.85 21.07 46.88
CA LYS A 198 26.10 20.40 45.59
C LYS A 198 24.78 20.18 44.84
N LEU A 199 23.73 19.75 45.54
CA LEU A 199 22.40 19.58 44.95
C LEU A 199 21.88 20.91 44.37
N LEU A 200 21.91 21.99 45.15
CA LEU A 200 21.45 23.31 44.70
C LEU A 200 22.23 23.84 43.48
N HIS A 201 23.54 23.62 43.43
CA HIS A 201 24.36 23.98 42.27
C HIS A 201 23.97 23.19 41.02
N VAL A 202 23.82 21.87 41.10
CA VAL A 202 23.46 21.06 39.93
C VAL A 202 22.05 21.41 39.44
N THR A 203 21.11 21.60 40.36
CA THR A 203 19.75 22.04 40.04
C THR A 203 19.75 23.41 39.34
N SER A 204 20.57 24.36 39.80
CA SER A 204 20.66 25.69 39.16
C SER A 204 21.26 25.64 37.75
N TYR A 205 22.26 24.76 37.51
CA TYR A 205 22.81 24.53 36.17
C TYR A 205 21.76 23.93 35.22
N ILE A 206 20.94 22.98 35.68
CA ILE A 206 19.85 22.39 34.89
C ILE A 206 18.83 23.47 34.53
N PHE A 207 18.39 24.29 35.49
CA PHE A 207 17.47 25.40 35.21
C PHE A 207 18.07 26.42 34.24
N ARG A 208 19.37 26.74 34.36
CA ARG A 208 20.08 27.63 33.43
C ARG A 208 20.11 27.05 32.02
N PHE A 209 20.39 25.75 31.88
CA PHE A 209 20.40 25.06 30.59
C PHE A 209 19.03 25.07 29.93
N ILE A 210 17.96 24.74 30.67
CA ILE A 210 16.58 24.79 30.17
C ILE A 210 16.20 26.21 29.74
N LYS A 211 16.60 27.22 30.51
CA LYS A 211 16.36 28.63 30.16
C LYS A 211 17.03 28.99 28.83
N ASN A 212 18.27 28.57 28.61
CA ASN A 212 19.02 28.83 27.38
C ASN A 212 18.41 28.14 26.16
N LEU A 213 17.93 26.89 26.31
CA LEU A 213 17.22 26.20 25.24
C LEU A 213 15.92 26.91 24.87
N ARG A 214 15.16 27.38 25.87
CA ARG A 214 13.89 28.10 25.64
C ARG A 214 14.09 29.48 25.01
N SER A 215 15.21 30.16 25.28
CA SER A 215 15.54 31.42 24.60
C SER A 215 15.93 31.22 23.14
N CYS A 216 16.56 30.09 22.80
CA CYS A 216 16.96 29.78 21.43
C CYS A 216 15.76 29.48 20.51
N VAL A 217 14.68 28.92 21.07
CA VAL A 217 13.44 28.61 20.32
C VAL A 217 12.60 29.84 20.02
N LYS A 218 12.79 30.97 20.74
CA LYS A 218 12.05 32.22 20.51
C LYS A 218 12.71 33.16 19.48
N GLN A 219 13.85 32.77 18.89
CA GLN A 219 14.60 33.58 17.92
C GLN A 219 14.58 33.00 16.48
N ASN A 220 13.78 31.96 16.23
CA ASN A 220 13.45 31.45 14.89
C ASN A 220 11.93 31.53 14.67
#